data_AF-A0A7W0ELZ6-F1
#
_entry.id   AF-A0A7W0ELZ6-F1
#
_cell.length_a   1.000
_cell.length_b   1.000
_cell.length_c   1.000
_cell.angle_alpha   90.00
_cell.angle_beta   90.00
_cell.angle_gamma   90.00
#
_symmetry.space_group_name_H-M   'P 1'
#
loop_
_entity.id
_entity.type
_entity.pdbx_description
1 polymer ?
#
loop_
_entity_poly.entity_id
_entity_poly.type
_entity_poly.pdbx_seq_one_letter_code
_entity_poly.pdbx_strand_id
1 'polypeptide(L)' 'MARIMLRKMNKDQAGIIVSVKVAGELGRRIREMGLVPGTRVVIQ' A
#
# COMPACT_ATOMS: atom_id res chain seq x y z
N MET A 1 -4.72 -14.59 7.51
CA MET A 1 -4.92 -13.13 7.44
C MET A 1 -5.38 -12.75 6.04
N ALA A 2 -6.45 -11.96 5.91
CA ALA A 2 -6.93 -11.49 4.61
C ALA A 2 -5.98 -10.44 4.04
N ARG A 3 -5.70 -10.52 2.73
CA ARG A 3 -4.96 -9.50 1.98
C ARG A 3 -5.86 -8.97 0.89
N ILE A 4 -5.94 -7.65 0.77
CA ILE A 4 -6.70 -6.97 -0.28
C ILE A 4 -5.79 -5.99 -1.01
N MET A 5 -6.12 -5.71 -2.27
CA MET A 5 -5.42 -4.67 -3.02
C MET A 5 -5.76 -3.31 -2.42
N LEU A 6 -4.77 -2.42 -2.24
CA LEU A 6 -4.97 -1.07 -1.69
C LEU A 6 -6.13 -0.32 -2.39
N ARG A 7 -6.19 -0.42 -3.72
CA ARG A 7 -7.26 0.17 -4.56
C ARG A 7 -8.68 -0.40 -4.35
N LYS A 8 -8.82 -1.48 -3.58
CA LYS A 8 -10.10 -2.09 -3.21
C LYS A 8 -10.49 -1.80 -1.75
N MET A 9 -9.68 -1.04 -1.02
CA MET A 9 -10.00 -0.63 0.35
C MET A 9 -11.06 0.48 0.32
N ASN A 10 -11.91 0.48 1.33
CA ASN A 10 -12.93 1.52 1.50
C ASN A 10 -12.34 2.78 2.13
N LYS A 11 -13.03 3.91 1.97
CA LYS A 11 -12.75 5.16 2.69
C LYS A 11 -12.75 4.89 4.20
N ASP A 12 -11.85 5.56 4.91
CA ASP A 12 -11.57 5.43 6.35
C ASP A 12 -11.05 4.04 6.79
N GLN A 13 -10.77 3.13 5.86
CA GLN A 13 -10.20 1.83 6.17
C GLN A 13 -8.69 1.95 6.40
N ALA A 14 -8.23 1.36 7.51
CA ALA A 14 -6.81 1.26 7.84
C ALA A 14 -6.23 -0.12 7.50
N GLY A 15 -4.94 -0.17 7.17
CA GLY A 15 -4.22 -1.42 6.91
C GLY A 15 -2.72 -1.26 7.01
N ILE A 16 -2.01 -2.39 6.99
CA ILE A 16 -0.55 -2.44 6.91
C ILE A 16 -0.17 -2.90 5.50
N ILE A 17 0.72 -2.16 4.84
CA ILE A 17 1.29 -2.60 3.57
C ILE A 17 2.08 -3.88 3.81
N VAL A 18 1.69 -4.96 3.14
CA VAL A 18 2.35 -6.28 3.27
C VAL A 18 3.36 -6.55 2.17
N SER A 19 3.18 -5.97 0.97
CA SER A 19 4.08 -6.18 -0.17
C SER A 19 3.85 -5.14 -1.26
N VAL A 20 4.92 -4.74 -1.93
CA VAL A 20 4.89 -3.96 -3.18
C VAL A 20 5.59 -4.77 -4.27
N LYS A 21 4.81 -5.34 -5.20
CA LYS A 21 5.31 -6.24 -6.25
C LYS A 21 5.69 -5.53 -7.56
N VAL A 22 5.26 -4.28 -7.74
CA VAL A 22 5.50 -3.55 -8.97
C VAL A 22 6.96 -3.10 -9.06
N ALA A 23 7.55 -3.31 -10.23
CA ALA A 23 8.92 -2.93 -10.57
C ALA A 23 8.95 -1.64 -11.39
N GLY A 24 10.15 -1.21 -11.79
CA GLY A 24 10.35 0.01 -12.59
C GLY A 24 10.02 1.30 -11.83
N GLU A 25 9.78 2.36 -12.58
CA GLU A 25 9.56 3.71 -12.04
C GLU A 25 8.35 3.79 -11.11
N LEU A 26 7.24 3.12 -11.46
CA LEU A 26 6.03 3.09 -10.64
C LEU A 26 6.31 2.51 -9.25
N GLY A 27 7.07 1.41 -9.19
CA GLY A 27 7.49 0.84 -7.91
C GLY A 27 8.42 1.76 -7.12
N ARG A 28 9.29 2.51 -7.80
CA ARG A 28 10.14 3.50 -7.14
C ARG A 28 9.31 4.60 -6.49
N ARG A 29 8.38 5.21 -7.24
CA ARG A 29 7.48 6.27 -6.75
C ARG A 29 6.63 5.83 -5.55
N ILE A 30 6.12 4.61 -5.57
CA ILE A 30 5.35 4.05 -4.44
C ILE A 30 6.20 4.02 -3.16
N ARG A 31 7.48 3.61 -3.27
CA ARG A 31 8.39 3.57 -2.12
C ARG A 31 8.78 4.98 -1.65
N GLU A 32 8.98 5.91 -2.58
CA GLU A 32 9.23 7.34 -2.28
C GLU A 32 8.06 7.99 -1.54
N MET A 33 6.82 7.58 -1.83
CA MET A 33 5.63 8.00 -1.06
C MET A 33 5.53 7.34 0.33
N GLY A 34 6.47 6.47 0.72
CA GLY A 34 6.43 5.77 2.01
C GLY A 34 5.49 4.56 2.05
N LEU A 35 4.91 4.15 0.92
CA LEU A 35 4.06 2.97 0.82
C LEU A 35 4.92 1.69 0.73
N VAL A 36 5.66 1.41 1.80
CA VAL A 36 6.58 0.26 1.92
C VAL A 36 6.05 -0.78 2.91
N PRO A 37 6.50 -2.06 2.81
CA PRO A 37 6.08 -3.09 3.77
C PRO A 37 6.32 -2.66 5.22
N GLY A 38 5.30 -2.84 6.08
CA GLY A 38 5.32 -2.42 7.47
C GLY A 38 4.70 -1.05 7.73
N THR A 39 4.48 -0.22 6.70
CA THR A 39 3.80 1.07 6.86
C THR A 39 2.31 0.89 7.11
N ARG A 40 1.78 1.55 8.16
CA ARG A 40 0.35 1.71 8.38
C ARG A 40 -0.20 2.83 7.50
N VAL A 41 -1.27 2.55 6.77
CA VAL A 41 -1.96 3.50 5.90
C VAL A 41 -3.44 3.58 6.26
N VAL A 42 -4.05 4.74 6.01
CA VAL A 42 -5.49 4.98 6.13
C VAL A 42 -5.96 5.59 4.82
N ILE A 43 -7.01 5.01 4.23
CA ILE A 43 -7.64 5.58 3.02
C ILE A 43 -8.54 6.74 3.45
N GLN A 44 -8.43 7.87 2.76
CA GLN A 44 -9.24 9.07 3.00
C GLN A 44 -10.05 9.45 1.76
#